data_AF-A0A382CUU0-F1
#
_entry.id   AF-A0A382CUU0-F1
#
_cell.length_a   1.000
_cell.length_b   1.000
_cell.length_c   1.000
_cell.angle_alpha   90.00
_cell.angle_beta   90.00
_cell.angle_gamma   90.00
#
_symmetry.space_group_name_H-M   'P 1'
#
loop_
_entity.id
_entity.type
_entity.pdbx_description
1 polymer ?
#
loop_
_entity_poly.entity_id
_entity_poly.type
_entity_poly.pdbx_seq_one_letter_code
_entity_poly.pdbx_strand_id
1 'polypeptide(L)'
;MEISFIYKSSFDKANRSSHDSYRGPGIEKGLKILSDVKEKVGVPVLTDVHEDTPLNEVSDVVDVLQTPAFLCRQTNFIGAVAKTGLPVNI
;
A
#
# COMPACT_ATOMS: atom_id res chain seq x y z
N MET A 1 -25.29 9.87 9.61
CA MET A 1 -23.85 10.01 9.86
C MET A 1 -23.14 9.75 8.55
N GLU A 2 -22.30 10.68 8.11
CA GLU A 2 -21.43 10.50 6.96
C GLU A 2 -20.13 9.87 7.47
N ILE A 3 -19.72 8.74 6.91
CA ILE A 3 -18.52 8.01 7.34
C ILE A 3 -17.50 8.13 6.20
N SER A 4 -16.34 8.74 6.49
CA SER A 4 -15.22 8.78 5.56
C SER A 4 -14.73 7.35 5.27
N PHE A 5 -14.58 7.03 3.99
CA PHE A 5 -14.19 5.70 3.52
C PHE A 5 -12.89 5.76 2.72
N ILE A 6 -11.98 4.84 3.01
CA ILE A 6 -10.73 4.62 2.26
C ILE A 6 -10.71 3.15 1.86
N TYR A 7 -10.61 2.88 0.56
CA TYR A 7 -10.50 1.52 0.07
C TYR A 7 -9.10 0.97 0.27
N LYS A 8 -9.00 -0.29 0.73
CA LYS A 8 -7.72 -0.94 1.00
C LYS A 8 -7.59 -2.26 0.25
N SER A 9 -6.48 -2.45 -0.47
CA SER A 9 -6.07 -3.77 -0.96
C SER A 9 -4.54 -3.86 -1.06
N SER A 10 -4.00 -5.08 -0.97
CA SER A 10 -2.55 -5.33 -1.12
C SER A 10 -2.26 -5.90 -2.51
N PHE A 11 -1.22 -5.41 -3.18
CA PHE A 11 -0.74 -6.01 -4.43
C PHE A 11 0.21 -7.20 -4.22
N ASP A 12 0.82 -7.30 -3.03
CA ASP A 12 1.68 -8.40 -2.60
C ASP A 12 1.47 -8.72 -1.10
N LYS A 13 1.46 -9.99 -0.74
CA LYS A 13 1.41 -10.49 0.63
C LYS A 13 2.78 -11.06 0.99
N ALA A 14 3.73 -10.19 1.31
CA ALA A 14 5.13 -10.57 1.53
C ALA A 14 5.37 -11.46 2.77
N ASN A 15 4.42 -11.50 3.71
CA ASN A 15 4.55 -12.18 5.00
C ASN A 15 3.75 -13.49 5.10
N ARG A 16 3.58 -14.23 3.99
CA ARG A 16 2.95 -15.56 4.02
C ARG A 16 3.88 -16.58 4.64
N SER A 17 3.36 -17.42 5.53
CA SER A 17 4.12 -18.48 6.20
C SER A 17 4.46 -19.68 5.30
N SER A 18 3.79 -19.82 4.16
CA SER A 18 4.04 -20.87 3.15
C SER A 18 4.42 -20.20 1.83
N HIS A 19 5.44 -20.75 1.15
CA HIS A 19 5.90 -20.24 -0.14
C HIS A 19 4.90 -20.49 -1.28
N ASP A 20 4.11 -21.56 -1.21
CA ASP A 20 3.13 -21.93 -2.24
C ASP A 20 1.85 -21.08 -2.19
N SER A 21 1.77 -20.21 -1.20
CA SER A 21 0.64 -19.31 -1.01
C SER A 21 0.61 -18.22 -2.06
N TYR A 22 -0.55 -18.01 -2.71
CA TYR A 22 -0.77 -16.87 -3.60
C TYR A 22 -0.46 -15.55 -2.89
N ARG A 23 0.42 -14.74 -3.49
CA ARG A 23 0.88 -13.48 -2.92
C ARG A 23 0.17 -12.25 -3.46
N GLY A 24 -0.36 -12.31 -4.69
CA GLY A 24 -1.02 -11.17 -5.29
C GLY A 24 -0.75 -11.06 -6.79
N PRO A 25 -1.35 -10.07 -7.46
CA PRO A 25 -1.19 -9.85 -8.88
C PRO A 25 0.18 -9.25 -9.26
N GLY A 26 1.00 -8.88 -8.27
CA GLY A 26 2.25 -8.14 -8.48
C GLY A 26 2.00 -6.63 -8.50
N ILE A 27 3.08 -5.85 -8.40
CA ILE A 27 3.01 -4.39 -8.20
C ILE A 27 2.35 -3.67 -9.38
N GLU A 28 2.80 -3.91 -10.61
CA GLU A 28 2.30 -3.21 -11.80
C GLU A 28 0.78 -3.41 -11.98
N LYS A 29 0.34 -4.67 -11.99
CA LYS A 29 -1.08 -5.01 -12.12
C LYS A 29 -1.88 -4.55 -10.90
N GLY A 30 -1.32 -4.64 -9.70
CA GLY A 30 -1.96 -4.21 -8.47
C GLY A 30 -2.19 -2.69 -8.41
N LEU A 31 -1.18 -1.90 -8.77
CA LEU A 31 -1.27 -0.45 -8.86
C LEU A 31 -2.25 -0.02 -9.96
N LYS A 32 -2.28 -0.72 -11.10
CA LYS A 32 -3.28 -0.47 -12.13
C LYS A 32 -4.71 -0.70 -11.62
N ILE A 33 -4.94 -1.77 -10.84
CA ILE A 33 -6.25 -2.04 -10.23
C ILE A 33 -6.62 -0.95 -9.21
N LEU A 34 -5.68 -0.50 -8.37
CA LEU A 34 -5.95 0.55 -7.39
C LEU A 34 -6.26 1.91 -8.06
N SER A 35 -5.53 2.26 -9.12
CA SER A 35 -5.82 3.41 -9.98
C SER A 35 -7.24 3.30 -10.58
N ASP A 36 -7.59 2.14 -11.13
CA ASP A 36 -8.93 1.90 -11.68
C ASP A 36 -10.04 2.03 -10.61
N VAL A 37 -9.80 1.56 -9.38
CA VAL A 37 -10.75 1.73 -8.27
C VAL A 37 -10.93 3.20 -7.93
N LYS A 38 -9.83 3.94 -7.82
CA LYS A 38 -9.83 5.38 -7.54
C LYS A 38 -10.64 6.15 -8.58
N GLU A 39 -10.45 5.84 -9.87
CA GLU A 39 -11.14 6.50 -10.98
C GLU A 39 -12.62 6.09 -11.11
N LYS A 40 -12.92 4.79 -11.03
CA LYS A 40 -14.27 4.26 -11.32
C LYS A 40 -15.22 4.35 -10.14
N VAL A 41 -14.70 4.18 -8.92
CA VAL A 41 -15.50 4.18 -7.69
C VAL A 41 -15.44 5.55 -7.00
N GLY A 42 -14.40 6.35 -7.26
CA GLY A 42 -14.28 7.72 -6.72
C GLY A 42 -13.94 7.74 -5.23
N VAL A 43 -13.19 6.75 -4.74
CA VAL A 43 -12.80 6.63 -3.32
C VAL A 43 -11.28 6.72 -3.17
N PRO A 44 -10.76 7.32 -2.07
CA PRO A 44 -9.34 7.25 -1.76
C PRO A 44 -8.88 5.82 -1.57
N VAL A 45 -7.63 5.53 -1.95
CA VAL A 45 -7.06 4.17 -1.87
C VAL A 45 -5.82 4.11 -0.99
N LEU A 46 -5.65 2.96 -0.33
CA LEU A 46 -4.56 2.66 0.58
C LEU A 46 -3.98 1.28 0.25
N THR A 47 -2.65 1.18 0.24
CA THR A 47 -1.94 -0.11 0.17
C THR A 47 -0.78 -0.16 1.17
N ASP A 48 -0.43 -1.37 1.58
CA ASP A 48 0.77 -1.63 2.35
C ASP A 48 2.02 -1.65 1.47
N VAL A 49 3.13 -1.16 2.03
CA VAL A 49 4.46 -1.15 1.41
C VAL A 49 5.45 -1.91 2.30
N HIS A 50 6.47 -2.51 1.69
CA HIS A 50 7.54 -3.27 2.34
C HIS A 50 8.91 -2.65 1.98
N GLU A 51 9.99 -3.14 2.58
CA GLU A 51 11.34 -2.54 2.41
C GLU A 51 11.83 -2.52 0.95
N ASP A 52 11.40 -3.48 0.14
CA ASP A 52 11.74 -3.63 -1.29
C ASP A 52 10.71 -2.99 -2.24
N THR A 53 9.69 -2.33 -1.70
CA THR A 53 8.67 -1.69 -2.53
C THR A 53 9.18 -0.37 -3.13
N PRO A 54 9.04 -0.12 -4.44
CA PRO A 54 9.37 1.17 -5.04
C PRO A 54 8.36 2.24 -4.59
N LEU A 55 8.72 2.96 -3.52
CA LEU A 55 7.82 3.89 -2.85
C LEU A 55 7.31 5.00 -3.77
N ASN A 56 8.12 5.47 -4.72
CA ASN A 56 7.75 6.48 -5.71
C ASN A 56 6.58 6.01 -6.58
N GLU A 57 6.65 4.80 -7.13
CA GLU A 57 5.60 4.25 -7.99
C GLU A 57 4.30 4.06 -7.23
N VAL A 58 4.37 3.62 -5.97
CA VAL A 58 3.18 3.45 -5.13
C VAL A 58 2.57 4.81 -4.77
N SER A 59 3.40 5.79 -4.38
CA SER A 59 2.93 7.13 -3.99
C SER A 59 2.31 7.92 -5.13
N ASP A 60 2.68 7.62 -6.38
CA ASP A 60 2.05 8.25 -7.55
C ASP A 60 0.59 7.79 -7.77
N VAL A 61 0.19 6.68 -7.14
CA VAL A 61 -1.14 6.06 -7.33
C VAL A 61 -2.03 6.23 -6.11
N VAL A 62 -1.50 5.95 -4.92
CA VAL A 62 -2.32 5.83 -3.69
C VAL A 62 -2.44 7.13 -2.91
N ASP A 63 -3.45 7.22 -2.06
CA ASP A 63 -3.71 8.39 -1.22
C ASP A 63 -3.12 8.22 0.20
N VAL A 64 -2.92 6.97 0.63
CA VAL A 64 -2.36 6.64 1.95
C VAL A 64 -1.43 5.44 1.83
N LEU A 65 -0.27 5.51 2.48
CA LEU A 65 0.65 4.39 2.61
C LEU A 65 0.41 3.67 3.94
N GLN A 66 0.53 2.35 3.95
CA GLN A 66 0.45 1.55 5.18
C GLN A 66 1.75 0.81 5.45
N THR A 67 2.22 0.88 6.69
CA THR A 67 3.32 0.05 7.18
C THR A 67 2.77 -1.23 7.81
N PRO A 68 3.20 -2.43 7.41
CA PRO A 68 2.85 -3.67 8.09
C PRO A 68 3.37 -3.67 9.54
N ALA A 69 2.61 -4.30 10.45
CA ALA A 69 2.97 -4.36 11.87
C ALA A 69 4.38 -4.93 12.14
N PHE A 70 4.85 -5.89 11.34
CA PHE A 70 6.21 -6.45 11.48
C PHE A 70 7.32 -5.44 11.15
N LEU A 71 7.00 -4.37 10.41
CA LEU A 71 7.94 -3.33 9.98
C LEU A 71 7.82 -2.03 10.81
N CYS A 72 6.92 -1.96 11.80
CA CYS A 72 6.66 -0.71 12.55
C CYS A 72 7.87 -0.19 13.36
N ARG A 73 8.88 -1.04 13.60
CA ARG A 73 10.11 -0.69 14.33
C ARG A 73 11.31 -0.41 13.43
N GLN A 74 11.14 -0.44 12.11
CA GLN A 74 12.23 -0.20 11.15
C GLN A 74 12.40 1.30 10.90
N THR A 75 13.17 1.98 11.76
CA THR A 75 13.30 3.46 11.74
C THR A 75 13.63 4.03 10.36
N ASN A 76 14.59 3.44 9.64
CA ASN A 76 15.00 3.92 8.32
C ASN A 76 13.88 3.76 7.29
N PHE A 77 13.18 2.63 7.34
CA PHE A 77 12.04 2.36 6.46
C PHE A 77 10.88 3.31 6.74
N ILE A 78 10.49 3.50 8.00
CA ILE A 78 9.47 4.49 8.39
C ILE A 78 9.85 5.90 7.91
N GLY A 79 11.13 6.27 8.06
CA GLY A 79 11.65 7.54 7.55
C GLY A 79 11.55 7.67 6.02
N ALA A 80 11.78 6.58 5.28
CA ALA A 80 11.63 6.56 3.82
C ALA A 80 10.15 6.69 3.40
N VAL A 81 9.24 5.97 4.04
CA VAL A 81 7.79 6.05 3.78
C VAL A 81 7.27 7.46 4.07
N ALA A 82 7.65 8.06 5.19
CA ALA A 82 7.23 9.41 5.55
C ALA A 82 7.72 10.51 4.58
N LYS A 83 8.89 10.32 3.95
CA LYS A 83 9.45 11.27 2.96
C LYS A 83 8.65 11.35 1.66
N THR A 84 7.75 10.41 1.40
CA THR A 84 6.85 10.47 0.22
C THR A 84 5.84 11.62 0.32
N GLY A 85 5.60 12.15 1.51
CA GLY A 85 4.64 13.24 1.74
C GLY A 85 3.18 12.81 1.80
N LEU A 86 2.89 11.51 1.67
CA LEU A 86 1.54 10.97 1.83
C LEU A 86 1.21 10.67 3.31
N PRO A 87 -0.07 10.68 3.70
CA PRO A 87 -0.51 10.11 4.97
C PRO A 87 0.00 8.67 5.15
N VAL A 88 0.43 8.35 6.38
CA VAL A 88 0.98 7.03 6.72
C VAL A 88 0.15 6.39 7.84
N ASN A 89 -0.41 5.21 7.57
CA ASN A 89 -1.03 4.34 8.55
C ASN A 89 0.02 3.34 9.07
N ILE A 90 0.37 3.39 10.35
CA ILE A 90 1.42 2.55 10.97
C ILE A 90 0.79 1.44 11.81
#